data_AF-A0A6N6KBG4-F1
#
_entry.id   AF-A0A6N6KBG4-F1
#
_cell.length_a   1.000
_cell.length_b   1.000
_cell.length_c   1.000
_cell.angle_alpha   90.00
_cell.angle_beta   90.00
_cell.angle_gamma   90.00
#
_symmetry.space_group_name_H-M   'P 1'
#
loop_
_entity.id
_entity.type
_entity.pdbx_description
1 polymer ?
#
loop_
_entity_poly.entity_id
_entity_poly.type
_entity_poly.pdbx_seq_one_letter_code
_entity_poly.pdbx_strand_id
1 'polypeptide(L)'
;MEPLIEEIEYKTEEEFKVLTSAIQAEIDLGNLDKYIDKTWREKRRDDWNGEYISIAKRKMYRFNGNYFYSTKGEARFEGKWTIVRDEENIENKIIYSSKYQIRALESGIYSNLYFEIEYSKGESTKIEFDWRDLLNNGKEHSRLIKSSVEFGIISAFEDISPESGLYRIKLLLVRYHPIDSSFSLLNYSANRNLKRALFIEHKDEDPKIETGKFIRTFRPNFTIVRFNNE
;
A
#
# COMPACT_ATOMS: atom_id res chain seq x y z
N MET A 1 2.48 -26.57 3.42
CA MET A 1 2.98 -25.44 2.63
C MET A 1 3.36 -24.37 3.64
N GLU A 2 4.62 -23.91 3.69
CA GLU A 2 5.03 -22.76 4.53
C GLU A 2 4.81 -21.49 3.71
N PRO A 3 3.63 -20.85 3.76
CA PRO A 3 3.14 -20.27 2.53
C PRO A 3 3.06 -18.75 2.55
N LEU A 4 3.84 -18.01 3.34
CA LEU A 4 3.68 -16.54 3.40
C LEU A 4 4.99 -15.78 3.57
N ILE A 5 5.98 -16.11 2.76
CA ILE A 5 7.20 -15.29 2.66
C ILE A 5 7.34 -14.59 1.30
N GLU A 6 6.66 -15.06 0.26
CA GLU A 6 6.77 -14.59 -1.12
C GLU A 6 5.41 -14.33 -1.79
N GLU A 7 5.42 -13.81 -3.03
CA GLU A 7 4.22 -13.68 -3.86
C GLU A 7 3.74 -15.07 -4.32
N ILE A 8 2.42 -15.28 -4.33
CA ILE A 8 1.85 -16.61 -4.59
C ILE A 8 0.81 -16.51 -5.69
N GLU A 9 0.97 -17.35 -6.72
CA GLU A 9 -0.02 -17.55 -7.77
C GLU A 9 -0.79 -18.85 -7.52
N TYR A 10 -2.07 -18.85 -7.85
CA TYR A 10 -2.91 -20.03 -7.77
C TYR A 10 -3.77 -20.14 -9.04
N LYS A 11 -4.06 -21.37 -9.45
CA LYS A 11 -4.82 -21.69 -10.68
C LYS A 11 -5.97 -22.67 -10.42
N THR A 12 -5.98 -23.32 -9.25
CA THR A 12 -6.97 -24.34 -8.88
C THR A 12 -7.70 -23.98 -7.59
N GLU A 13 -8.85 -24.63 -7.36
CA GLU A 13 -9.66 -24.45 -6.16
C GLU A 13 -8.91 -24.93 -4.91
N GLU A 14 -8.22 -26.06 -5.01
CA GLU A 14 -7.44 -26.65 -3.92
C GLU A 14 -6.31 -25.71 -3.49
N GLU A 15 -5.56 -25.16 -4.44
CA GLU A 15 -4.48 -24.18 -4.16
C GLU A 15 -5.04 -22.94 -3.44
N PHE A 16 -6.17 -22.41 -3.92
CA PHE A 16 -6.82 -21.26 -3.29
C PHE A 16 -7.28 -21.57 -1.85
N LYS A 17 -7.89 -22.74 -1.62
CA LYS A 17 -8.34 -23.16 -0.27
C LYS A 17 -7.18 -23.36 0.69
N VAL A 18 -6.11 -24.02 0.23
CA VAL A 18 -4.90 -24.23 1.05
C VAL A 18 -4.28 -22.88 1.42
N LEU A 19 -4.16 -21.97 0.46
CA LEU A 19 -3.59 -20.65 0.68
C LEU A 19 -4.42 -19.82 1.66
N THR A 20 -5.73 -19.72 1.44
CA THR A 20 -6.62 -18.95 2.31
C THR A 20 -6.69 -19.53 3.73
N SER A 21 -6.65 -20.85 3.87
CA SER A 21 -6.60 -21.51 5.18
C SER A 21 -5.30 -21.21 5.93
N ALA A 22 -4.17 -21.18 5.22
CA ALA A 22 -2.88 -20.86 5.83
C ALA A 22 -2.76 -19.37 6.20
N ILE A 23 -3.31 -18.48 5.37
CA ILE A 23 -3.46 -17.05 5.70
C ILE A 23 -4.30 -16.87 6.97
N GLN A 24 -5.44 -17.55 7.05
CA GLN A 24 -6.31 -17.48 8.24
C GLN A 24 -5.59 -18.01 9.49
N ALA A 25 -4.85 -19.12 9.40
CA ALA A 25 -4.09 -19.63 10.53
C ALA A 25 -3.01 -18.64 11.03
N GLU A 26 -2.29 -17.97 10.12
CA GLU A 26 -1.29 -16.95 10.50
C GLU A 26 -1.93 -15.66 11.07
N ILE A 27 -3.12 -15.28 10.60
CA ILE A 27 -3.94 -14.23 11.22
C ILE A 27 -4.30 -14.61 12.65
N ASP A 28 -4.84 -15.83 12.85
CA ASP A 28 -5.36 -16.30 14.13
C ASP A 28 -4.21 -16.38 15.16
N LEU A 29 -3.03 -16.81 14.73
CA LEU A 29 -1.81 -16.86 15.54
C LEU A 29 -1.27 -15.47 15.92
N GLY A 30 -1.43 -14.46 15.06
CA GLY A 30 -1.02 -13.06 15.33
C GLY A 30 -2.12 -12.18 15.92
N ASN A 31 -3.34 -12.71 16.00
CA ASN A 31 -4.61 -12.11 16.42
C ASN A 31 -4.84 -10.66 15.94
N LEU A 32 -4.69 -10.48 14.62
CA LEU A 32 -5.01 -9.27 13.87
C LEU A 32 -6.48 -9.22 13.43
N ASP A 33 -7.30 -10.12 13.98
CA ASP A 33 -8.71 -10.35 13.69
C ASP A 33 -9.60 -9.10 13.79
N LYS A 34 -9.19 -8.11 14.59
CA LYS A 34 -9.86 -6.81 14.75
C LYS A 34 -9.64 -5.84 13.58
N TYR A 35 -8.66 -6.12 12.73
CA TYR A 35 -8.30 -5.30 11.56
C TYR A 35 -8.79 -5.93 10.24
N ILE A 36 -9.42 -7.10 10.33
CA ILE A 36 -10.02 -7.80 9.20
C ILE A 36 -11.49 -7.44 9.16
N ASP A 37 -11.98 -7.03 7.99
CA ASP A 37 -13.39 -6.74 7.79
C ASP A 37 -14.21 -8.04 7.78
N LYS A 38 -14.65 -8.50 8.95
CA LYS A 38 -15.37 -9.79 9.12
C LYS A 38 -16.67 -9.90 8.30
N THR A 39 -17.18 -8.80 7.73
CA THR A 39 -18.37 -8.82 6.87
C THR A 39 -18.17 -9.60 5.56
N TRP A 40 -16.92 -9.91 5.18
CA TRP A 40 -16.59 -10.80 4.05
C TRP A 40 -17.19 -12.22 4.20
N ARG A 41 -17.39 -12.69 5.45
CA ARG A 41 -18.02 -13.99 5.74
C ARG A 41 -19.52 -13.98 5.50
N GLU A 42 -20.15 -12.81 5.53
CA GLU A 42 -21.61 -12.67 5.59
C GLU A 42 -22.23 -12.27 4.24
N LYS A 43 -21.51 -11.59 3.33
CA LYS A 43 -21.99 -11.29 1.96
C LYS A 43 -20.88 -11.31 0.90
N ARG A 44 -21.07 -12.13 -0.13
CA ARG A 44 -20.25 -12.15 -1.37
C ARG A 44 -20.33 -10.80 -2.09
N ARG A 45 -19.18 -10.25 -2.52
CA ARG A 45 -19.06 -9.14 -3.48
C ARG A 45 -18.71 -9.70 -4.86
N ASP A 46 -19.32 -9.15 -5.91
CA ASP A 46 -19.29 -9.72 -7.27
C ASP A 46 -18.06 -9.35 -8.12
N ASP A 47 -17.07 -8.63 -7.59
CA ASP A 47 -16.04 -7.93 -8.37
C ASP A 47 -14.62 -7.97 -7.78
N TRP A 48 -14.30 -8.91 -6.88
CA TRP A 48 -13.20 -8.75 -5.93
C TRP A 48 -11.83 -8.38 -6.53
N ASN A 49 -11.49 -7.09 -6.40
CA ASN A 49 -10.19 -6.51 -6.78
C ASN A 49 -9.48 -5.90 -5.54
N GLY A 50 -9.10 -6.78 -4.61
CA GLY A 50 -8.07 -6.58 -3.59
C GLY A 50 -8.54 -6.25 -2.16
N GLU A 51 -8.63 -7.26 -1.30
CA GLU A 51 -8.56 -7.08 0.16
C GLU A 51 -7.09 -7.06 0.62
N TYR A 52 -6.78 -6.26 1.64
CA TYR A 52 -5.46 -6.28 2.27
C TYR A 52 -5.49 -7.12 3.53
N ILE A 53 -4.62 -8.10 3.62
CA ILE A 53 -4.51 -8.95 4.80
C ILE A 53 -3.16 -8.71 5.44
N SER A 54 -3.16 -8.42 6.74
CA SER A 54 -1.95 -8.36 7.56
C SER A 54 -1.79 -9.66 8.34
N ILE A 55 -0.57 -10.19 8.38
CA ILE A 55 -0.22 -11.41 9.11
C ILE A 55 0.75 -11.13 10.26
N ALA A 56 0.89 -12.09 11.18
CA ALA A 56 1.73 -11.97 12.38
C ALA A 56 3.17 -11.50 12.10
N LYS A 57 3.75 -11.95 10.98
CA LYS A 57 5.08 -11.54 10.49
C LYS A 57 5.12 -10.11 9.91
N ARG A 58 4.16 -9.25 10.27
CA ARG A 58 4.07 -7.84 9.85
C ARG A 58 3.86 -7.61 8.34
N LYS A 59 3.93 -8.65 7.50
CA LYS A 59 3.63 -8.56 6.06
C LYS A 59 2.18 -8.14 5.80
N MET A 60 1.97 -7.41 4.70
CA MET A 60 0.65 -7.11 4.15
C MET A 60 0.53 -7.64 2.73
N TYR A 61 -0.57 -8.35 2.44
CA TYR A 61 -0.86 -8.93 1.14
C TYR A 61 -2.03 -8.23 0.47
N ARG A 62 -2.00 -8.10 -0.86
CA ARG A 62 -3.13 -7.65 -1.67
C ARG A 62 -3.52 -8.77 -2.64
N PHE A 63 -4.81 -9.08 -2.71
CA PHE A 63 -5.33 -9.98 -3.73
C PHE A 63 -5.42 -9.28 -5.10
N ASN A 64 -5.00 -9.97 -6.16
CA ASN A 64 -5.10 -9.52 -7.54
C ASN A 64 -5.47 -10.72 -8.43
N GLY A 65 -6.74 -10.85 -8.80
CA GLY A 65 -7.20 -11.99 -9.60
C GLY A 65 -8.71 -12.04 -9.74
N ASN A 66 -9.20 -13.05 -10.44
CA ASN A 66 -10.62 -13.30 -10.62
C ASN A 66 -10.97 -14.60 -9.92
N TYR A 67 -11.78 -14.50 -8.87
CA TYR A 67 -12.42 -15.65 -8.24
C TYR A 67 -13.93 -15.53 -8.43
N PHE A 68 -14.54 -16.45 -9.16
CA PHE A 68 -15.99 -16.59 -9.16
C PHE A 68 -16.42 -18.01 -9.49
N TYR A 69 -17.54 -18.41 -8.86
CA TYR A 69 -18.25 -19.63 -9.15
C TYR A 69 -19.51 -19.25 -9.93
N SER A 70 -19.51 -19.44 -11.26
CA SER A 70 -20.69 -19.15 -12.08
C SER A 70 -21.68 -20.31 -12.03
N THR A 71 -22.98 -20.01 -12.09
CA THR A 71 -24.02 -21.03 -12.30
C THR A 71 -23.94 -21.70 -13.67
N LYS A 72 -23.14 -21.16 -14.58
CA LYS A 72 -22.93 -21.64 -15.96
C LYS A 72 -21.65 -22.48 -16.14
N GLY A 73 -21.04 -22.93 -15.02
CA GLY A 73 -20.24 -24.15 -15.02
C GLY A 73 -18.73 -23.99 -15.11
N GLU A 74 -18.18 -22.78 -15.24
CA GLU A 74 -16.73 -22.59 -15.09
C GLU A 74 -16.44 -21.86 -13.79
N ALA A 75 -15.66 -22.54 -12.95
CA ALA A 75 -15.10 -21.97 -11.75
C ALA A 75 -13.71 -21.42 -12.12
N ARG A 76 -13.55 -20.10 -12.01
CA ARG A 76 -12.30 -19.41 -12.33
C ARG A 76 -11.55 -19.17 -11.04
N PHE A 77 -10.43 -19.88 -10.86
CA PHE A 77 -9.58 -19.83 -9.67
C PHE A 77 -8.20 -19.29 -10.00
N GLU A 78 -8.11 -18.30 -10.87
CA GLU A 78 -6.81 -17.70 -11.19
C GLU A 78 -6.64 -16.38 -10.44
N GLY A 79 -5.49 -16.24 -9.81
CA GLY A 79 -5.14 -15.01 -9.14
C GLY A 79 -3.81 -15.10 -8.45
N LYS A 80 -3.45 -13.99 -7.81
CA LYS A 80 -2.25 -13.92 -7.01
C LYS A 80 -2.39 -13.03 -5.80
N TRP A 81 -1.64 -13.39 -4.75
CA TRP A 81 -1.43 -12.54 -3.60
C TRP A 81 -0.06 -11.88 -3.71
N THR A 82 -0.06 -10.55 -3.78
CA THR A 82 1.17 -9.76 -3.87
C THR A 82 1.50 -9.15 -2.52
N ILE A 83 2.76 -9.21 -2.10
CA ILE A 83 3.23 -8.52 -0.90
C ILE A 83 3.27 -7.02 -1.22
N VAL A 84 2.55 -6.23 -0.44
CA VAL A 84 2.52 -4.75 -0.57
C VAL A 84 3.22 -4.05 0.58
N ARG A 85 3.58 -4.79 1.64
CA ARG A 85 4.45 -4.35 2.73
C ARG A 85 5.23 -5.54 3.27
N ASP A 86 6.52 -5.35 3.51
CA ASP A 86 7.37 -6.31 4.23
C ASP A 86 8.29 -5.59 5.24
N GLU A 87 8.76 -6.33 6.23
CA GLU A 87 9.72 -5.87 7.24
C GLU A 87 10.77 -6.94 7.48
N GLU A 88 12.04 -6.57 7.31
CA GLU A 88 13.18 -7.46 7.54
C GLU A 88 14.12 -6.85 8.58
N ASN A 89 14.59 -7.66 9.53
CA ASN A 89 15.54 -7.24 10.55
C ASN A 89 16.93 -7.80 10.21
N ILE A 90 17.88 -6.92 9.89
CA ILE A 90 19.25 -7.28 9.52
C ILE A 90 20.22 -6.49 10.38
N GLU A 91 21.03 -7.16 11.21
CA GLU A 91 22.19 -6.57 11.89
C GLU A 91 21.95 -5.16 12.51
N ASN A 92 20.99 -5.04 13.42
CA ASN A 92 20.57 -3.77 14.07
C ASN A 92 19.92 -2.72 13.13
N LYS A 93 19.54 -3.12 11.92
CA LYS A 93 18.76 -2.32 10.98
C LYS A 93 17.42 -3.00 10.72
N ILE A 94 16.42 -2.17 10.42
CA ILE A 94 15.12 -2.63 9.99
C ILE A 94 14.90 -2.13 8.57
N ILE A 95 14.59 -3.03 7.65
CA ILE A 95 14.28 -2.72 6.27
C ILE A 95 12.77 -2.85 6.09
N TYR A 96 12.10 -1.74 5.82
CA TYR A 96 10.69 -1.72 5.45
C TYR A 96 10.58 -1.63 3.94
N SER A 97 9.84 -2.53 3.31
CA SER A 97 9.48 -2.40 1.90
C SER A 97 7.98 -2.12 1.80
N SER A 98 7.56 -1.20 0.92
CA SER A 98 6.14 -0.87 0.78
C SER A 98 5.78 -0.35 -0.60
N LYS A 99 4.66 -0.88 -1.12
CA LYS A 99 4.08 -0.49 -2.40
C LYS A 99 2.71 0.12 -2.19
N TYR A 100 2.50 1.31 -2.76
CA TYR A 100 1.22 2.02 -2.75
C TYR A 100 0.77 2.34 -4.16
N GLN A 101 -0.51 2.15 -4.44
CA GLN A 101 -1.06 2.38 -5.77
C GLN A 101 -2.48 2.97 -5.69
N ILE A 102 -2.70 4.03 -6.46
CA ILE A 102 -4.01 4.59 -6.79
C ILE A 102 -4.28 4.26 -8.26
N ARG A 103 -5.35 3.52 -8.52
CA ARG A 103 -5.79 3.13 -9.86
C ARG A 103 -6.92 4.04 -10.33
N ALA A 104 -7.01 4.26 -11.65
CA ALA A 104 -8.21 4.81 -12.25
C ALA A 104 -9.33 3.76 -12.30
N LEU A 105 -10.58 4.21 -12.42
CA LEU A 105 -11.74 3.33 -12.66
C LEU A 105 -11.63 2.60 -14.01
N GLU A 106 -10.92 3.19 -14.97
CA GLU A 106 -10.56 2.58 -16.25
C GLU A 106 -9.10 2.08 -16.23
N SER A 107 -8.63 1.46 -17.33
CA SER A 107 -7.25 0.98 -17.45
C SER A 107 -6.24 2.13 -17.37
N GLY A 108 -5.82 2.49 -16.15
CA GLY A 108 -4.93 3.61 -15.88
C GLY A 108 -4.41 3.60 -14.45
N ILE A 109 -3.19 4.12 -14.26
CA ILE A 109 -2.57 4.31 -12.95
C ILE A 109 -2.50 5.81 -12.69
N TYR A 110 -3.14 6.28 -11.62
CA TYR A 110 -2.98 7.67 -11.17
C TYR A 110 -1.65 7.86 -10.46
N SER A 111 -1.31 6.95 -9.56
CA SER A 111 -0.01 6.89 -8.90
C SER A 111 0.36 5.47 -8.50
N ASN A 112 1.63 5.11 -8.63
CA ASN A 112 2.18 3.84 -8.15
C ASN A 112 3.60 4.10 -7.65
N LEU A 113 3.79 3.92 -6.34
CA LEU A 113 5.02 4.19 -5.63
C LEU A 113 5.51 2.91 -4.96
N TYR A 114 6.81 2.67 -5.02
CA TYR A 114 7.48 1.59 -4.28
C TYR A 114 8.74 2.13 -3.61
N PHE A 115 8.80 2.00 -2.29
CA PHE A 115 9.92 2.42 -1.46
C PHE A 115 10.52 1.24 -0.71
N GLU A 116 11.81 1.35 -0.42
CA GLU A 116 12.49 0.62 0.64
C GLU A 116 13.04 1.63 1.64
N ILE A 117 12.87 1.38 2.93
CA ILE A 117 13.30 2.25 4.01
C ILE A 117 14.24 1.45 4.89
N GLU A 118 15.51 1.83 4.88
CA GLU A 118 16.50 1.31 5.82
C GLU A 118 16.51 2.21 7.05
N TYR A 119 16.04 1.67 8.17
CA TYR A 119 15.99 2.33 9.46
C TYR A 119 17.14 1.86 10.36
N SER A 120 17.79 2.83 11.00
CA SER A 120 18.78 2.59 12.05
C SER A 120 18.48 3.51 13.23
N LYS A 121 18.34 2.94 14.42
CA LYS A 121 18.03 3.70 15.64
C LYS A 121 19.10 4.76 15.93
N GLY A 122 18.67 5.93 16.40
CA GLY A 122 19.57 7.04 16.73
C GLY A 122 18.91 8.10 17.60
N GLU A 123 19.69 9.10 18.01
CA GLU A 123 19.23 10.13 18.95
C GLU A 123 18.31 11.20 18.31
N SER A 124 18.48 11.47 17.01
CA SER A 124 17.68 12.43 16.26
C SER A 124 17.15 11.81 14.97
N THR A 125 15.98 12.27 14.52
CA THR A 125 15.39 11.87 13.25
C THR A 125 16.15 12.51 12.10
N LYS A 126 16.71 11.70 11.22
CA LYS A 126 17.35 12.12 9.97
C LYS A 126 16.71 11.36 8.80
N ILE A 127 16.36 12.07 7.74
CA ILE A 127 15.73 11.50 6.55
C ILE A 127 16.68 11.72 5.37
N GLU A 128 17.08 10.63 4.72
CA GLU A 128 17.93 10.65 3.52
C GLU A 128 17.15 10.04 2.35
N PHE A 129 17.13 10.74 1.21
CA PHE A 129 16.45 10.27 0.00
C PHE A 129 17.46 9.73 -1.01
N ASP A 130 17.19 8.54 -1.53
CA ASP A 130 17.98 7.87 -2.56
C ASP A 130 17.07 7.52 -3.75
N TRP A 131 17.17 8.33 -4.82
CA TRP A 131 16.38 8.15 -6.04
C TRP A 131 17.08 7.18 -7.00
N ARG A 132 16.70 5.90 -6.94
CA ARG A 132 17.26 4.86 -7.82
C ARG A 132 16.40 4.57 -9.05
N ASP A 133 15.06 4.66 -8.91
CA ASP A 133 14.03 4.39 -9.93
C ASP A 133 14.31 3.16 -10.83
N LEU A 134 14.85 2.10 -10.20
CA LEU A 134 15.30 0.89 -10.87
C LEU A 134 14.19 0.22 -11.69
N LEU A 135 12.94 0.35 -11.24
CA LEU A 135 11.78 -0.34 -11.81
C LEU A 135 11.05 0.50 -12.89
N ASN A 136 11.55 1.69 -13.21
CA ASN A 136 11.01 2.57 -14.25
C ASN A 136 11.98 2.73 -15.43
N ASN A 137 12.88 1.76 -15.62
CA ASN A 137 13.93 1.78 -16.62
C ASN A 137 14.89 2.98 -16.49
N GLY A 138 15.10 3.48 -15.27
CA GLY A 138 16.04 4.57 -15.00
C GLY A 138 15.65 5.93 -15.57
N LYS A 139 14.35 6.19 -15.78
CA LYS A 139 13.89 7.51 -16.22
C LYS A 139 14.11 8.55 -15.12
N GLU A 140 14.75 9.67 -15.48
CA GLU A 140 14.86 10.78 -14.54
C GLU A 140 13.53 11.52 -14.38
N HIS A 141 13.14 11.73 -13.12
CA HIS A 141 12.03 12.61 -12.76
C HIS A 141 12.48 14.06 -12.66
N SER A 142 11.59 14.98 -13.04
CA SER A 142 11.82 16.41 -12.82
C SER A 142 11.96 16.71 -11.32
N ARG A 143 12.68 17.80 -10.99
CA ARG A 143 12.85 18.24 -9.59
C ARG A 143 11.50 18.44 -8.88
N LEU A 144 10.50 18.95 -9.59
CA LEU A 144 9.17 19.19 -9.05
C LEU A 144 8.47 17.89 -8.61
N ILE A 145 8.61 16.82 -9.39
CA ILE A 145 8.10 15.49 -9.03
C ILE A 145 8.85 14.95 -7.82
N LYS A 146 10.19 15.07 -7.82
CA LYS A 146 11.01 14.63 -6.69
C LYS A 146 10.60 15.32 -5.39
N SER A 147 10.54 16.65 -5.40
CA SER A 147 10.13 17.45 -4.24
C SER A 147 8.69 17.15 -3.79
N SER A 148 7.78 16.85 -4.71
CA SER A 148 6.39 16.49 -4.33
C SER A 148 6.31 15.17 -3.56
N VAL A 149 7.12 14.18 -3.97
CA VAL A 149 7.20 12.89 -3.28
C VAL A 149 7.92 13.02 -1.94
N GLU A 150 9.06 13.70 -1.91
CA GLU A 150 9.82 13.97 -0.69
C GLU A 150 8.98 14.72 0.34
N PHE A 151 8.23 15.75 -0.09
CA PHE A 151 7.34 16.50 0.78
C PHE A 151 6.21 15.61 1.36
N GLY A 152 5.64 14.70 0.57
CA GLY A 152 4.64 13.77 1.09
C GLY A 152 5.19 12.79 2.11
N ILE A 153 6.43 12.34 1.93
CA ILE A 153 7.14 11.51 2.91
C ILE A 153 7.39 12.31 4.20
N ILE A 154 7.94 13.52 4.10
CA ILE A 154 8.21 14.39 5.26
C ILE A 154 6.93 14.69 6.03
N SER A 155 5.84 15.03 5.31
CA SER A 155 4.53 15.24 5.92
C SER A 155 4.06 14.01 6.71
N ALA A 156 4.28 12.79 6.21
CA ALA A 156 3.95 11.60 6.98
C ALA A 156 4.84 11.41 8.22
N PHE A 157 6.11 11.82 8.21
CA PHE A 157 6.93 11.85 9.43
C PHE A 157 6.40 12.84 10.46
N GLU A 158 5.98 14.04 10.02
CA GLU A 158 5.40 15.06 10.89
C GLU A 158 4.07 14.59 11.50
N ASP A 159 3.23 13.91 10.70
CA ASP A 159 1.94 13.38 11.13
C ASP A 159 2.07 12.35 12.27
N ILE A 160 3.08 11.48 12.19
CA ILE A 160 3.13 10.23 12.98
C ILE A 160 4.20 10.25 14.07
N SER A 161 5.18 11.15 13.96
CA SER A 161 6.34 11.26 14.86
C SER A 161 6.97 9.89 15.19
N PRO A 162 7.55 9.20 14.19
CA PRO A 162 8.06 7.84 14.37
C PRO A 162 9.36 7.84 15.21
N GLU A 163 9.85 6.65 15.58
CA GLU A 163 11.03 6.50 16.44
C GLU A 163 12.25 7.27 15.89
N SER A 164 13.00 7.94 16.78
CA SER A 164 14.21 8.67 16.38
C SER A 164 15.24 7.74 15.74
N GLY A 165 15.90 8.24 14.70
CA GLY A 165 16.95 7.53 14.00
C GLY A 165 17.14 7.99 12.56
N LEU A 166 17.97 7.24 11.84
CA LEU A 166 18.24 7.48 10.42
C LEU A 166 17.28 6.65 9.58
N TYR A 167 16.55 7.32 8.70
CA TYR A 167 15.66 6.72 7.70
C TYR A 167 16.23 6.99 6.31
N ARG A 168 16.83 5.96 5.71
CA ARG A 168 17.28 6.01 4.31
C ARG A 168 16.19 5.47 3.40
N ILE A 169 15.58 6.35 2.61
CA ILE A 169 14.43 6.05 1.79
C ILE A 169 14.89 5.90 0.34
N LYS A 170 14.92 4.66 -0.13
CA LYS A 170 15.25 4.29 -1.51
C LYS A 170 13.96 4.26 -2.32
N LEU A 171 13.85 5.16 -3.30
CA LEU A 171 12.71 5.21 -4.21
C LEU A 171 12.97 4.30 -5.41
N LEU A 172 12.29 3.15 -5.43
CA LEU A 172 12.50 2.08 -6.40
C LEU A 172 11.60 2.21 -7.63
N LEU A 173 10.39 2.76 -7.45
CA LEU A 173 9.43 3.03 -8.52
C LEU A 173 8.64 4.29 -8.20
N VAL A 174 8.58 5.23 -9.16
CA VAL A 174 7.63 6.35 -9.11
C VAL A 174 6.93 6.49 -10.46
N ARG A 175 5.66 6.06 -10.52
CA ARG A 175 4.80 6.24 -11.70
C ARG A 175 3.59 7.08 -11.37
N TYR A 176 3.19 7.91 -12.32
CA TYR A 176 2.05 8.81 -12.21
C TYR A 176 1.43 9.06 -13.58
N HIS A 177 0.15 9.43 -13.58
CA HIS A 177 -0.54 9.79 -14.80
C HIS A 177 -0.03 11.15 -15.34
N PRO A 178 0.27 11.30 -16.64
CA PRO A 178 0.84 12.53 -17.20
C PRO A 178 -0.10 13.74 -17.14
N ILE A 179 -1.41 13.51 -17.25
CA ILE A 179 -2.44 14.56 -17.29
C ILE A 179 -2.88 14.97 -15.87
N ASP A 180 -2.60 14.12 -14.87
CA ASP A 180 -2.83 14.41 -13.46
C ASP A 180 -1.50 14.61 -12.73
N SER A 181 -0.76 15.62 -13.18
CA SER A 181 0.30 16.29 -12.40
C SER A 181 -0.25 17.01 -11.16
N SER A 182 -1.35 16.53 -10.58
CA SER A 182 -1.81 16.96 -9.28
C SER A 182 -0.78 16.45 -8.26
N PHE A 183 0.20 17.31 -7.99
CA PHE A 183 1.24 17.09 -6.98
C PHE A 183 0.65 16.61 -5.66
N SER A 184 -0.60 16.97 -5.38
CA SER A 184 -1.42 16.50 -4.27
C SER A 184 -1.69 14.98 -4.26
N LEU A 185 -1.86 14.32 -5.41
CA LEU A 185 -2.01 12.86 -5.50
C LEU A 185 -0.68 12.13 -5.31
N LEU A 186 0.41 12.66 -5.89
CA LEU A 186 1.75 12.11 -5.71
C LEU A 186 2.23 12.24 -4.26
N ASN A 187 2.12 13.44 -3.69
CA ASN A 187 2.39 13.72 -2.27
C ASN A 187 1.61 12.73 -1.39
N TYR A 188 0.30 12.64 -1.61
CA TYR A 188 -0.53 11.75 -0.81
C TYR A 188 -0.16 10.28 -0.94
N SER A 189 0.09 9.82 -2.17
CA SER A 189 0.51 8.45 -2.39
C SER A 189 1.82 8.18 -1.65
N ALA A 190 2.73 9.16 -1.59
CA ALA A 190 4.00 9.04 -0.89
C ALA A 190 3.81 9.03 0.63
N ASN A 191 2.97 9.91 1.17
CA ASN A 191 2.56 9.96 2.58
C ASN A 191 1.98 8.59 3.01
N ARG A 192 1.01 8.08 2.26
CA ARG A 192 0.39 6.78 2.55
C ARG A 192 1.36 5.62 2.41
N ASN A 193 2.23 5.65 1.41
CA ASN A 193 3.21 4.57 1.24
C ASN A 193 4.18 4.53 2.42
N LEU A 194 4.60 5.68 2.97
CA LEU A 194 5.39 5.73 4.20
C LEU A 194 4.61 5.19 5.40
N LYS A 195 3.38 5.66 5.60
CA LYS A 195 2.51 5.17 6.70
C LYS A 195 2.26 3.66 6.59
N ARG A 196 2.17 3.11 5.37
CA ARG A 196 2.07 1.67 5.12
C ARG A 196 3.37 0.95 5.49
N ALA A 197 4.52 1.47 5.06
CA ALA A 197 5.82 0.90 5.41
C ALA A 197 6.00 0.77 6.94
N LEU A 198 5.59 1.80 7.67
CA LEU A 198 5.65 1.86 9.13
C LEU A 198 4.46 1.18 9.85
N PHE A 199 3.56 0.52 9.11
CA PHE A 199 2.40 -0.21 9.63
C PHE A 199 1.44 0.63 10.49
N ILE A 200 1.23 1.89 10.12
CA ILE A 200 0.35 2.83 10.82
C ILE A 200 -0.74 3.41 9.92
N GLU A 201 -0.71 3.09 8.63
CA GLU A 201 -1.73 3.48 7.66
C GLU A 201 -3.16 3.14 8.14
N HIS A 202 -3.32 2.06 8.89
CA HIS A 202 -4.62 1.62 9.42
C HIS A 202 -5.20 2.56 10.49
N LYS A 203 -4.39 3.45 11.08
CA LYS A 203 -4.83 4.44 12.06
C LYS A 203 -5.29 5.76 11.41
N ASP A 204 -5.04 5.88 10.11
CA ASP A 204 -5.28 7.08 9.32
C ASP A 204 -6.74 7.03 8.85
N GLU A 205 -7.66 7.58 9.67
CA GLU A 205 -9.11 7.65 9.38
C GLU A 205 -9.42 8.42 8.09
N ASP A 206 -8.50 9.30 7.69
CA ASP A 206 -8.56 10.09 6.49
C ASP A 206 -7.33 9.85 5.62
N PRO A 207 -7.48 9.95 4.29
CA PRO A 207 -8.70 10.21 3.57
C PRO A 207 -9.49 8.94 3.27
N LYS A 208 -10.80 9.00 3.51
CA LYS A 208 -11.71 7.95 3.09
C LYS A 208 -12.20 8.20 1.66
N ILE A 209 -12.35 7.13 0.89
CA ILE A 209 -13.08 7.18 -0.38
C ILE A 209 -14.55 6.88 -0.05
N GLU A 210 -15.38 7.91 -0.04
CA GLU A 210 -16.82 7.77 0.14
C GLU A 210 -17.50 8.10 -1.19
N THR A 211 -18.33 7.19 -1.70
CA THR A 211 -19.04 7.36 -2.99
C THR A 211 -18.12 7.67 -4.20
N GLY A 212 -16.93 7.06 -4.25
CA GLY A 212 -15.97 7.30 -5.33
C GLY A 212 -15.25 8.65 -5.27
N LYS A 213 -15.45 9.44 -4.21
CA LYS A 213 -14.78 10.71 -3.98
C LYS A 213 -13.79 10.59 -2.84
N PHE A 214 -12.66 11.24 -3.03
CA PHE A 214 -11.58 11.27 -2.07
C PHE A 214 -11.84 12.37 -1.03
N ILE A 215 -12.20 12.01 0.20
CA ILE A 215 -12.44 12.96 1.29
C ILE A 215 -11.15 13.12 2.09
N ARG A 216 -10.42 14.23 1.92
CA ARG A 216 -9.35 14.65 2.84
C ARG A 216 -9.95 15.61 3.86
N THR A 217 -10.10 15.19 5.11
CA THR A 217 -10.26 16.14 6.21
C THR A 217 -8.88 16.56 6.71
N PHE A 218 -8.27 17.56 6.07
CA PHE A 218 -7.20 18.31 6.73
C PHE A 218 -7.85 19.09 7.88
N ARG A 219 -7.77 18.60 9.12
CA ARG A 219 -8.29 19.36 10.26
C ARG A 219 -7.20 20.33 10.79
N PRO A 220 -7.50 21.60 11.12
CA PRO A 220 -8.69 22.41 10.79
C PRO A 220 -8.35 23.73 10.06
N ASN A 221 -9.33 24.23 9.28
CA ASN A 221 -9.49 25.61 8.80
C ASN A 221 -8.82 26.09 7.50
N PHE A 222 -8.55 25.24 6.52
CA PHE A 222 -8.45 25.74 5.14
C PHE A 222 -9.18 24.84 4.16
N THR A 223 -10.45 25.18 3.93
CA THR A 223 -11.24 24.67 2.82
C THR A 223 -10.76 25.37 1.55
N ILE A 224 -9.96 24.70 0.72
CA ILE A 224 -9.81 25.10 -0.69
C ILE A 224 -10.93 24.38 -1.46
N VAL A 225 -12.11 25.01 -1.54
CA VAL A 225 -13.12 24.60 -2.51
C VAL A 225 -12.72 25.18 -3.86
N ARG A 226 -12.48 24.34 -4.87
CA ARG A 226 -12.65 24.78 -6.26
C ARG A 226 -14.02 24.29 -6.70
N PHE A 227 -14.98 25.21 -6.69
CA PHE A 227 -16.28 25.04 -7.33
C PHE A 227 -16.02 24.85 -8.83
N ASN A 228 -16.47 23.74 -9.39
CA ASN A 228 -16.77 23.64 -10.82
C ASN A 228 -18.22 23.22 -10.89
N ASN A 229 -19.09 24.19 -11.17
CA ASN A 229 -20.15 24.12 -12.16
C ASN A 229 -20.80 25.51 -12.23
N GLU A 230 -20.79 26.08 -13.45
CA GLU A 230 -21.31 27.40 -13.89
C GLU A 230 -20.40 28.62 -13.71
#